data_AF-A0A9Q1HFD6-F1
#
_entry.id   AF-A0A9Q1HFD6-F1
#
_cell.length_a   1.000
_cell.length_b   1.000
_cell.length_c   1.000
_cell.angle_alpha   90.00
_cell.angle_beta   90.00
_cell.angle_gamma   90.00
#
_symmetry.space_group_name_H-M   'P 1'
#
loop_
_entity.id
_entity.type
_entity.pdbx_description
1 polymer ?
#
loop_
_entity_poly.entity_id
_entity_poly.type
_entity_poly.pdbx_seq_one_letter_code
_entity_poly.pdbx_strand_id
1 'polypeptide(L)'
;MYWVAASTPDGNGDMFAKWLSVANHIQNVHDHDSQLFPKCLHGPLDEPERKKKWLKPSTEVCEKMDIITDKMLQNDVKQLWPVHQTLHVEGFHSVVIHFAPKSTHVSYRTMISR
;
A
#
# COMPACT_ATOMS: atom_id res chain seq x y z
N MET A 1 8.12 -2.83 10.90
CA MET A 1 7.69 -1.76 9.96
C MET A 1 6.64 -2.39 9.07
N TYR A 2 5.44 -1.80 8.97
CA TYR A 2 4.41 -2.28 8.05
C TYR A 2 4.10 -1.19 7.05
N TRP A 3 3.85 -1.58 5.80
CA TRP A 3 3.57 -0.69 4.69
C TRP A 3 2.14 -0.95 4.22
N VAL A 4 1.41 0.12 3.90
CA VAL A 4 -0.03 0.05 3.57
C VAL A 4 -0.28 0.65 2.20
N ALA A 5 -1.08 -0.04 1.39
CA ALA A 5 -1.59 0.47 0.13
C ALA A 5 -2.80 1.40 0.36
N ALA A 6 -2.57 2.56 0.99
CA ALA A 6 -3.64 3.44 1.46
C ALA A 6 -4.59 3.93 0.34
N SER A 7 -4.13 3.98 -0.91
CA SER A 7 -4.93 4.33 -2.09
C SER A 7 -5.78 3.17 -2.65
N THR A 8 -5.71 1.99 -2.04
CA THR A 8 -6.41 0.76 -2.46
C THR A 8 -6.95 0.00 -1.24
N PRO A 9 -7.90 0.58 -0.49
CA PRO A 9 -8.38 0.05 0.79
C PRO A 9 -9.12 -1.29 0.67
N ASP A 10 -9.63 -1.61 -0.51
CA ASP A 10 -10.42 -2.80 -0.81
C ASP A 10 -9.57 -4.04 -1.15
N GLY A 11 -8.24 -3.88 -1.35
CA GLY A 11 -7.30 -5.01 -1.44
C GLY A 11 -7.46 -5.94 -2.66
N ASN A 12 -8.29 -5.57 -3.63
CA ASN A 12 -8.73 -6.41 -4.74
C ASN A 12 -7.69 -6.60 -5.87
N GLY A 13 -6.39 -6.56 -5.56
CA GLY A 13 -5.30 -6.71 -6.54
C GLY A 13 -4.97 -5.44 -7.35
N ASP A 14 -5.75 -4.38 -7.18
CA ASP A 14 -5.57 -3.09 -7.85
C ASP A 14 -4.22 -2.42 -7.49
N MET A 15 -3.69 -2.65 -6.30
CA MET A 15 -2.41 -2.08 -5.87
C MET A 15 -1.21 -2.50 -6.73
N PHE A 16 -1.11 -3.80 -7.09
CA PHE A 16 0.02 -4.25 -7.92
C PHE A 16 -0.09 -3.67 -9.33
N ALA A 17 -1.31 -3.60 -9.87
CA ALA A 17 -1.58 -2.95 -11.14
C ALA A 17 -1.24 -1.44 -11.12
N LYS A 18 -1.66 -0.73 -10.06
CA LYS A 18 -1.30 0.67 -9.80
C LYS A 18 0.22 0.84 -9.69
N TRP A 19 0.92 -0.05 -9.00
CA TRP A 19 2.38 0.01 -8.89
C TRP A 19 3.06 -0.08 -10.26
N LEU A 20 2.68 -1.06 -11.07
CA LEU A 20 3.22 -1.19 -12.43
C LEU A 20 2.87 0.02 -13.31
N SER A 21 1.70 0.63 -13.11
CA SER A 21 1.34 1.85 -13.84
C SER A 21 2.22 3.05 -13.51
N VAL A 22 2.92 3.09 -12.37
CA VAL A 22 3.79 4.21 -11.99
C VAL A 22 4.88 4.43 -13.05
N ALA A 23 5.49 3.34 -13.55
CA ALA A 23 6.51 3.42 -14.59
C ALA A 23 5.99 4.06 -15.89
N ASN A 24 4.73 3.76 -16.25
CA ASN A 24 4.05 4.34 -17.40
C ASN A 24 3.67 5.81 -17.13
N HIS A 25 3.10 6.09 -15.97
CA HIS A 25 2.62 7.41 -15.58
C HIS A 25 3.75 8.45 -15.55
N ILE A 26 4.92 8.08 -15.00
CA ILE A 26 6.10 8.97 -15.01
C ILE A 26 6.57 9.27 -16.43
N GLN A 27 6.40 8.33 -17.36
CA GLN A 27 6.69 8.51 -18.79
C GLN A 27 5.53 9.18 -19.56
N ASN A 28 4.52 9.67 -18.85
CA ASN A 28 3.32 10.29 -19.41
C ASN A 28 2.47 9.35 -20.29
N VAL A 29 2.57 8.05 -20.05
CA VAL A 29 1.75 7.01 -20.68
C VAL A 29 0.60 6.68 -19.73
N HIS A 30 -0.63 7.00 -20.14
CA HIS A 30 -1.83 6.93 -19.29
C HIS A 30 -2.78 5.79 -19.64
N ASP A 31 -2.47 5.05 -20.70
CA ASP A 31 -3.17 3.82 -21.07
C ASP A 31 -2.28 2.64 -20.67
N HIS A 32 -2.83 1.69 -19.92
CA HIS A 32 -2.09 0.59 -19.31
C HIS A 32 -2.62 -0.76 -19.77
N ASP A 33 -1.70 -1.72 -19.93
CA ASP A 33 -2.04 -3.13 -20.18
C ASP A 33 -2.39 -3.83 -18.86
N SER A 34 -3.52 -3.42 -18.28
CA SER A 34 -4.05 -4.00 -17.04
C SER A 34 -5.56 -3.94 -17.05
N GLN A 35 -6.21 -5.07 -16.77
CA GLN A 35 -7.66 -5.13 -16.62
C GLN A 35 -8.14 -4.45 -15.33
N LEU A 36 -7.32 -4.45 -14.29
CA LEU A 36 -7.67 -3.90 -12.97
C LEU A 36 -7.45 -2.39 -12.90
N PHE A 37 -6.40 -1.89 -13.58
CA PHE A 37 -6.05 -0.47 -13.60
C PHE A 37 -5.67 -0.02 -15.02
N PRO A 38 -6.64 0.09 -15.94
CA PRO A 38 -6.37 0.38 -17.35
C PRO A 38 -5.96 1.83 -17.62
N LYS A 39 -6.30 2.77 -16.72
CA LYS A 39 -6.02 4.20 -16.86
C LYS A 39 -5.75 4.88 -15.52
N CYS A 40 -5.02 5.99 -15.56
CA CYS A 40 -4.76 6.84 -14.40
C CYS A 40 -6.04 7.49 -13.83
N LEU A 41 -6.03 7.82 -12.52
CA LEU A 41 -7.21 8.30 -11.78
C LEU A 41 -7.51 9.80 -11.94
N HIS A 42 -6.80 10.51 -12.80
CA HIS A 42 -7.10 11.90 -13.12
C HIS A 42 -7.94 12.00 -14.40
N GLY A 43 -8.60 13.14 -14.58
CA GLY A 43 -9.31 13.45 -15.82
C GLY A 43 -8.37 13.59 -17.03
N PRO A 44 -8.92 13.81 -18.23
CA PRO A 44 -8.14 14.06 -19.43
C PRO A 44 -7.17 15.23 -19.21
N LEU A 45 -5.91 15.03 -19.58
CA LEU A 45 -4.91 16.11 -19.59
C LEU A 45 -5.08 16.96 -20.84
N ASP A 46 -4.80 18.26 -20.72
CA ASP A 46 -4.76 19.15 -21.87
C ASP A 46 -3.62 18.76 -22.83
N GLU A 47 -3.78 19.07 -24.13
CA GLU A 47 -2.79 18.77 -25.18
C GLU A 47 -1.32 19.08 -24.83
N PRO A 48 -0.96 20.24 -24.25
CA PRO A 48 0.42 20.51 -23.85
C PRO A 48 0.92 19.57 -22.75
N GLU A 49 0.07 19.23 -21.78
CA GLU A 49 0.42 18.35 -20.68
C GLU A 49 0.58 16.91 -21.14
N ARG A 50 -0.26 16.45 -22.09
CA ARG A 50 -0.18 15.11 -22.68
C ARG A 50 1.06 14.89 -23.55
N LYS A 51 1.65 15.96 -24.09
CA LYS A 51 2.90 15.91 -24.89
C LYS A 51 4.15 16.12 -24.06
N LYS A 52 4.01 16.45 -22.77
CA LYS A 52 5.13 16.75 -21.89
C LYS A 52 5.97 15.49 -21.68
N LYS A 53 7.25 15.57 -22.04
CA LYS A 53 8.23 14.51 -21.78
C LYS A 53 8.99 14.87 -20.52
N TRP A 54 8.58 14.28 -19.40
CA TRP A 54 9.23 14.49 -18.10
C TRP A 54 10.62 13.87 -18.04
N LEU A 55 10.82 12.78 -18.79
CA LEU A 55 12.07 12.07 -18.88
C LEU A 55 12.48 11.89 -20.33
N LYS A 56 13.79 11.96 -20.56
CA LYS A 56 14.39 11.67 -21.86
C LYS A 56 14.87 10.21 -21.84
N PRO A 57 14.46 9.38 -22.82
CA PRO A 57 14.97 8.01 -22.95
C PRO A 57 16.50 7.97 -23.03
N SER A 58 17.10 6.90 -22.55
CA SER A 58 18.56 6.68 -22.55
C SER A 58 19.35 7.74 -21.78
N THR A 59 18.72 8.37 -20.79
CA THR A 59 19.42 9.13 -19.76
C THR A 59 19.62 8.26 -18.53
N GLU A 60 20.70 8.49 -17.80
CA GLU A 60 21.01 7.76 -16.56
C GLU A 60 19.83 7.75 -15.57
N VAL A 61 19.07 8.85 -15.50
CA VAL A 61 17.88 8.96 -14.65
C VAL A 61 16.78 7.99 -15.10
N CYS A 62 16.56 7.87 -16.40
CA CYS A 62 15.55 6.95 -16.95
C CYS A 62 15.97 5.49 -16.77
N GLU A 63 17.26 5.17 -16.87
CA GLU A 63 17.78 3.82 -16.65
C GLU A 63 17.66 3.39 -15.19
N LYS A 64 17.92 4.31 -14.24
CA LYS A 64 17.76 4.04 -12.81
C LYS A 64 16.30 3.79 -12.38
N MET A 65 15.31 4.11 -13.21
CA MET A 65 13.91 3.83 -12.92
C MET A 65 13.51 2.37 -13.06
N ASP A 66 14.37 1.51 -13.61
CA ASP A 66 14.17 0.07 -13.64
C ASP A 66 14.00 -0.54 -12.24
N ILE A 67 14.41 0.18 -11.19
CA ILE A 67 14.12 -0.22 -9.80
C ILE A 67 12.62 -0.38 -9.53
N ILE A 68 11.75 0.40 -10.18
CA ILE A 68 10.29 0.33 -10.01
C ILE A 68 9.77 -1.03 -10.52
N THR A 69 10.41 -1.57 -11.56
CA THR A 69 10.08 -2.86 -12.17
C THR A 69 10.95 -4.00 -11.62
N ASP A 70 11.78 -3.75 -10.61
CA ASP A 70 12.60 -4.79 -9.98
C ASP A 70 11.73 -5.89 -9.34
N LYS A 71 12.16 -7.14 -9.48
CA LYS A 71 11.40 -8.31 -9.02
C LYS A 71 11.29 -8.37 -7.49
N MET A 72 12.33 -7.98 -6.75
CA MET A 72 12.28 -7.98 -5.29
C MET A 72 11.28 -6.95 -4.81
N LEU A 73 11.37 -5.73 -5.37
CA LEU A 73 10.44 -4.66 -5.00
C LEU A 73 8.99 -5.02 -5.36
N GLN A 74 8.74 -5.62 -6.52
CA GLN A 74 7.43 -6.12 -6.90
C GLN A 74 6.88 -7.18 -5.94
N ASN A 75 7.74 -8.07 -5.43
CA ASN A 75 7.33 -9.08 -4.46
C ASN A 75 6.99 -8.47 -3.09
N ASP A 76 7.70 -7.42 -2.69
CA ASP A 76 7.41 -6.68 -1.46
C ASP A 76 6.11 -5.87 -1.59
N VAL A 77 5.87 -5.27 -2.76
CA VAL A 77 4.61 -4.57 -3.06
C VAL A 77 3.42 -5.52 -2.91
N LYS A 78 3.53 -6.78 -3.35
CA LYS A 78 2.45 -7.78 -3.19
C LYS A 78 2.15 -8.13 -1.72
N GLN A 79 3.07 -7.84 -0.80
CA GLN A 79 2.90 -8.07 0.64
C GLN A 79 2.34 -6.86 1.39
N LEU A 80 2.10 -5.74 0.69
CA LEU A 80 1.47 -4.57 1.30
C LEU A 80 0.07 -4.91 1.80
N TRP A 81 -0.24 -4.41 2.99
CA TRP A 81 -1.57 -4.58 3.55
C TRP A 81 -2.55 -3.58 2.92
N PRO A 82 -3.79 -4.01 2.63
CA PRO A 82 -4.79 -3.14 2.02
C PRO A 82 -5.33 -2.07 2.99
N VAL A 83 -5.44 -2.41 4.27
CA VAL A 83 -5.99 -1.53 5.32
C VAL A 83 -4.95 -1.34 6.42
N HIS A 84 -5.03 -0.20 7.11
CA HIS A 84 -4.26 0.05 8.33
C HIS A 84 -4.40 -1.14 9.31
N GLN A 85 -3.26 -1.69 9.71
CA GLN A 85 -3.24 -2.80 10.66
C GLN A 85 -3.54 -2.30 12.08
N THR A 86 -4.28 -3.09 12.86
CA THR A 86 -4.61 -2.84 14.27
C THR A 86 -3.42 -2.94 15.22
N LEU A 87 -2.19 -3.15 14.71
CA LEU A 87 -0.97 -3.38 15.49
C LEU A 87 -0.77 -2.37 16.63
N HIS A 88 -1.07 -1.09 16.41
CA HIS A 88 -0.92 -0.07 17.45
C HIS A 88 -1.95 -0.24 18.59
N VAL A 89 -3.20 -0.56 18.23
CA VAL A 89 -4.27 -0.86 19.18
C VAL A 89 -4.00 -2.18 19.91
N GLU A 90 -3.50 -3.19 19.20
CA GLU A 90 -3.08 -4.47 19.77
C GLU A 90 -1.90 -4.31 20.73
N GLY A 91 -0.91 -3.49 20.38
CA GLY A 91 0.20 -3.15 21.25
C GLY A 91 -0.25 -2.43 22.53
N PHE A 92 -1.14 -1.45 22.40
CA PHE A 92 -1.75 -0.78 23.55
C PHE A 92 -2.51 -1.77 24.44
N HIS A 93 -3.37 -2.60 23.86
CA HIS A 93 -4.12 -3.61 24.61
C HIS A 93 -3.19 -4.65 25.27
N SER A 94 -2.09 -5.04 24.61
CA SER A 94 -1.10 -5.96 25.17
C SER A 94 -0.45 -5.39 26.43
N VAL A 95 -0.05 -4.11 26.41
CA VAL A 95 0.49 -3.42 27.59
C VAL A 95 -0.55 -3.35 28.71
N VAL A 96 -1.79 -2.97 28.41
CA VAL A 96 -2.88 -2.92 29.40
C VAL A 96 -3.14 -4.30 30.00
N ILE A 97 -3.18 -5.36 29.20
CA ILE A 97 -3.36 -6.74 29.68
C ILE A 97 -2.18 -7.19 30.53
N HIS A 98 -0.95 -6.78 30.20
CA HIS A 98 0.24 -7.14 30.96
C HIS A 98 0.24 -6.54 32.38
N PHE A 99 -0.13 -5.26 32.51
CA PHE A 99 -0.12 -4.56 33.81
C PHE A 99 -1.43 -4.67 34.59
N ALA A 100 -2.57 -4.80 33.90
CA ALA A 100 -3.89 -4.94 34.49
C ALA A 100 -4.66 -6.11 33.83
N PRO A 101 -4.21 -7.36 34.05
CA PRO A 101 -4.87 -8.51 33.46
C PRO A 101 -6.30 -8.63 34.00
N LYS A 102 -7.29 -8.83 33.11
CA LYS A 102 -8.71 -8.92 33.49
C LYS A 102 -9.00 -10.01 34.55
N SER A 103 -8.13 -11.01 34.68
CA SER A 103 -8.22 -12.07 35.69
C SER A 103 -8.04 -11.59 37.13
N THR A 104 -7.41 -10.43 37.36
CA THR A 104 -7.25 -9.86 38.70
C THR A 104 -8.49 -9.11 39.18
N HIS A 105 -9.43 -8.81 38.28
CA HIS A 105 -10.71 -8.16 38.57
C HIS A 105 -11.85 -9.16 38.80
N VAL A 106 -11.53 -10.44 39.08
CA VAL A 106 -12.51 -11.44 39.51
C VAL A 106 -12.73 -11.27 41.00
N SER A 107 -13.93 -10.81 41.39
CA SER A 107 -14.30 -10.71 42.79
C SER A 107 -14.26 -12.11 43.44
N TYR A 108 -13.87 -12.17 44.72
CA TYR A 108 -13.85 -13.43 45.49
C TYR A 108 -15.12 -14.25 45.28
N ARG A 109 -16.31 -13.61 45.33
CA ARG A 109 -17.63 -14.23 45.13
C ARG A 109 -17.83 -14.91 43.76
N THR A 110 -17.23 -14.37 42.70
CA THR A 110 -17.31 -14.94 41.35
C THR A 110 -16.34 -16.12 41.17
N MET A 111 -15.29 -16.18 41.99
CA MET A 111 -14.29 -17.24 41.98
C MET A 111 -14.78 -18.53 42.65
N ILE A 112 -15.59 -18.41 43.71
CA ILE A 112 -16.21 -19.54 44.44
C ILE A 112 -17.53 -20.04 43.83
N SER A 113 -18.01 -19.45 42.73
CA SER A 113 -19.23 -19.85 42.02
C SER A 113 -18.97 -20.63 40.72
N ARG A 114 -17.72 -21.05 40.49
CA ARG A 114 -17.31 -21.93 39.39
C ARG A 114 -17.15 -23.37 39.84
#